data_AF-A0A1H9QB91-F1
#
_entry.id   AF-A0A1H9QB91-F1
#
_cell.length_a   1.000
_cell.length_b   1.000
_cell.length_c   1.000
_cell.angle_alpha   90.00
_cell.angle_beta   90.00
_cell.angle_gamma   90.00
#
_symmetry.space_group_name_H-M   'P 1'
#
loop_
_entity.id
_entity.type
_entity.pdbx_description
1 polymer ?
#
loop_
_entity_poly.entity_id
_entity_poly.type
_entity_poly.pdbx_seq_one_letter_code
_entity_poly.pdbx_strand_id
1 'polypeptide(L)'
;MAGETTITVVGNLTADPELRFTQSGAAVASFTVASTPRTFDKKSGEWKDGEALFLRCNVWRQVAENVAESLTRGSRVLVSGRLRQRSFDTKEGEKRT
;
A
#
# COMPACT_ATOMS: atom_id res chain seq x y z
N MET A 1 8.01 17.63 -10.01
CA MET A 1 7.53 17.73 -8.61
C MET A 1 6.24 18.54 -8.50
N ALA A 2 6.02 19.57 -9.32
CA ALA A 2 4.68 20.15 -9.48
C ALA A 2 3.81 19.22 -10.35
N GLY A 3 2.62 18.84 -9.88
CA GLY A 3 1.58 18.16 -10.67
C GLY A 3 1.27 16.69 -10.32
N GLU A 4 2.01 16.06 -9.39
CA GLU A 4 1.67 14.70 -8.93
C GLU A 4 0.79 14.74 -7.67
N THR A 5 -0.25 13.93 -7.62
CA THR A 5 -1.10 13.79 -6.43
C THR A 5 -0.34 13.01 -5.35
N THR A 6 0.19 13.72 -4.35
CA THR A 6 0.85 13.12 -3.20
C THR A 6 -0.17 12.60 -2.19
N ILE A 7 0.14 11.49 -1.52
CA ILE A 7 -0.69 10.92 -0.47
C ILE A 7 0.18 10.38 0.66
N THR A 8 -0.31 10.53 1.90
CA THR A 8 0.26 9.89 3.08
C THR A 8 -0.78 8.95 3.69
N VAL A 9 -0.36 7.73 4.00
CA VAL A 9 -1.22 6.65 4.51
C VAL A 9 -0.58 6.08 5.76
N VAL A 10 -1.39 5.89 6.81
CA VAL A 10 -0.96 5.17 8.01
C VAL A 10 -1.84 3.95 8.18
N GLY A 11 -1.24 2.78 8.26
CA GLY A 11 -1.99 1.52 8.28
C GLY A 11 -1.09 0.33 8.56
N ASN A 12 -1.65 -0.87 8.39
CA ASN A 12 -0.92 -2.12 8.60
C ASN A 12 -0.78 -2.89 7.28
N LEU A 13 0.32 -3.62 7.12
CA LEU A 13 0.50 -4.54 5.99
C LEU A 13 -0.52 -5.68 6.06
N THR A 14 -1.22 -5.96 4.96
CA THR A 14 -2.20 -7.07 4.91
C THR A 14 -1.55 -8.44 4.79
N ALA A 15 -0.33 -8.48 4.25
CA ALA A 15 0.51 -9.66 4.01
C ALA A 15 1.99 -9.26 4.04
N ASP A 16 2.90 -10.24 4.00
CA ASP A 16 4.33 -9.98 3.86
C ASP A 16 4.64 -9.27 2.52
N PRO A 17 5.64 -8.37 2.46
CA PRO A 17 6.03 -7.72 1.22
C PRO A 17 6.56 -8.72 0.18
N GLU A 18 6.12 -8.58 -1.07
CA GLU A 18 6.66 -9.36 -2.19
C GLU A 18 7.82 -8.61 -2.85
N LEU A 19 9.05 -9.10 -2.68
CA LEU A 19 10.23 -8.61 -3.39
C LEU A 19 10.40 -9.31 -4.74
N ARG A 20 10.62 -8.54 -5.80
CA ARG A 20 10.92 -9.03 -7.16
C ARG A 20 12.05 -8.21 -7.76
N PHE A 21 12.71 -8.77 -8.76
CA PHE A 21 13.75 -8.08 -9.53
C PHE A 21 13.30 -7.94 -10.99
N THR A 22 13.55 -6.78 -11.58
CA THR A 22 13.36 -6.58 -13.03
C THR A 22 14.41 -7.34 -13.83
N GLN A 23 14.21 -7.48 -15.14
CA GLN A 23 15.23 -8.03 -16.04
C GLN A 23 16.56 -7.24 -16.01
N SER A 24 16.49 -5.95 -15.70
CA SER A 24 17.66 -5.08 -15.49
C SER A 24 18.27 -5.18 -14.09
N GLY A 25 17.79 -6.06 -13.22
CA GLY A 25 18.30 -6.28 -11.87
C GLY A 25 17.80 -5.27 -10.83
N ALA A 26 16.86 -4.39 -11.15
CA ALA A 26 16.33 -3.43 -10.17
C ALA A 26 15.31 -4.09 -9.24
N ALA A 27 15.52 -3.97 -7.93
CA ALA A 27 14.58 -4.44 -6.91
C ALA A 27 13.27 -3.63 -6.90
N VAL A 28 12.15 -4.32 -6.72
CA VAL A 28 10.82 -3.74 -6.48
C VAL A 28 10.08 -4.55 -5.43
N ALA A 29 9.56 -3.89 -4.40
CA ALA A 29 8.73 -4.51 -3.38
C ALA A 29 7.29 -4.05 -3.53
N SER A 30 6.37 -5.01 -3.57
CA SER A 30 4.92 -4.79 -3.60
C SER A 30 4.30 -5.21 -2.28
N PHE A 31 3.47 -4.36 -1.70
CA PHE A 31 2.69 -4.68 -0.49
C PHE A 31 1.38 -3.89 -0.47
N THR A 32 0.45 -4.28 0.38
CA THR A 32 -0.84 -3.58 0.55
C THR A 32 -0.99 -3.09 1.97
N VAL A 33 -1.33 -1.82 2.12
CA VAL A 33 -1.59 -1.17 3.41
C VAL A 33 -3.10 -1.07 3.61
N ALA A 34 -3.59 -1.63 4.71
CA ALA A 34 -4.95 -1.42 5.20
C ALA A 34 -4.96 -0.26 6.20
N SER A 35 -5.66 0.81 5.84
CA SER A 35 -5.89 1.99 6.67
C SER A 35 -7.32 2.00 7.17
N THR A 36 -7.51 1.56 8.41
CA THR A 36 -8.82 1.54 9.08
C THR A 36 -8.94 2.75 10.00
N PRO A 37 -9.81 3.74 9.69
CA PRO A 37 -10.06 4.85 10.59
C PRO A 37 -10.83 4.35 11.82
N ARG A 38 -10.52 4.87 13.00
CA ARG A 38 -11.35 4.66 14.19
C ARG A 38 -12.24 5.86 14.41
N THR A 39 -13.53 5.62 14.64
CA THR A 39 -14.51 6.68 14.92
C THR A 39 -15.16 6.43 16.27
N PHE A 40 -15.44 7.50 17.00
CA PHE A 40 -16.09 7.42 18.30
C PHE A 40 -17.61 7.36 18.12
N ASP A 41 -18.23 6.26 18.51
CA ASP A 41 -19.68 6.10 18.48
C ASP A 41 -20.28 6.69 19.76
N LYS A 42 -20.93 7.86 19.62
CA LYS A 42 -21.54 8.59 20.73
C LYS A 42 -22.69 7.84 21.41
N LYS A 43 -23.33 6.86 20.75
CA LYS A 43 -24.44 6.10 21.33
C LYS A 43 -23.96 4.98 22.24
N SER A 44 -22.89 4.29 21.85
CA SER A 44 -22.29 3.22 22.65
C SER A 44 -21.19 3.70 23.59
N GLY A 45 -20.62 4.89 23.35
CA GLY A 45 -19.49 5.42 24.13
C GLY A 45 -18.16 4.73 23.78
N GLU A 46 -18.10 3.99 22.68
CA GLU A 46 -16.95 3.17 22.30
C GLU A 46 -16.32 3.63 20.98
N TRP A 47 -15.02 3.37 20.84
CA TRP A 47 -14.30 3.54 19.58
C TRP A 47 -14.50 2.33 18.69
N LYS A 48 -15.10 2.53 17.52
CA LYS A 48 -15.35 1.49 16.53
C LYS A 48 -14.47 1.69 15.30
N ASP A 49 -14.13 0.59 14.66
CA ASP A 49 -13.42 0.60 13.40
C ASP A 49 -14.40 0.95 12.27
N GLY A 50 -14.00 1.88 11.41
CA GLY A 50 -14.73 2.26 10.21
C GLY A 50 -14.37 1.36 9.01
N GLU A 51 -14.79 1.80 7.82
CA GLU A 51 -14.47 1.10 6.58
C GLU A 51 -12.97 1.20 6.26
N ALA A 52 -12.34 0.06 6.00
CA ALA A 52 -10.91 -0.02 5.72
C ALA A 52 -10.60 0.37 4.27
N LEU A 53 -9.66 1.30 4.10
CA LEU A 53 -9.09 1.63 2.80
C LEU A 53 -7.87 0.74 2.53
N PHE A 54 -7.87 0.03 1.40
CA PHE A 54 -6.75 -0.82 0.97
C PHE A 54 -6.00 -0.16 -0.18
N LEU A 55 -4.71 0.11 0.02
CA LEU A 55 -3.86 0.73 -0.99
C LEU A 55 -2.65 -0.15 -1.28
N ARG A 56 -2.50 -0.53 -2.56
CA ARG A 56 -1.31 -1.23 -3.04
C ARG A 56 -0.17 -0.23 -3.22
N CYS A 57 0.95 -0.51 -2.59
CA CYS A 57 2.16 0.28 -2.64
C CYS A 57 3.25 -0.47 -3.40
N ASN A 58 4.05 0.28 -4.17
CA ASN A 58 5.26 -0.23 -4.81
C ASN A 58 6.43 0.70 -4.47
N VAL A 59 7.53 0.13 -3.98
CA VAL A 59 8.79 0.83 -3.70
C VAL A 59 9.92 0.15 -4.47
N TRP A 60 11.00 0.90 -4.73
CA TRP A 60 12.04 0.48 -5.67
C TRP A 60 13.44 0.57 -5.06
N ARG A 61 14.38 -0.18 -5.65
CA ARG A 61 15.82 -0.17 -5.32
C ARG A 61 16.04 -0.51 -3.84
N GLN A 62 16.98 0.16 -3.19
CA GLN A 62 17.34 -0.09 -1.79
C GLN A 62 16.15 -0.05 -0.82
N VAL A 63 15.15 0.80 -1.06
CA VAL A 63 13.95 0.84 -0.21
C VAL A 63 13.13 -0.44 -0.34
N ALA A 64 13.11 -1.07 -1.51
CA ALA A 64 12.44 -2.36 -1.71
C ALA A 64 13.09 -3.49 -0.91
N GLU A 65 14.41 -3.57 -0.93
CA GLU A 65 15.17 -4.55 -0.17
C GLU A 65 14.94 -4.36 1.33
N ASN A 66 15.11 -3.11 1.83
CA ASN A 66 14.87 -2.78 3.23
C ASN A 66 13.45 -3.13 3.69
N VAL A 67 12.44 -2.83 2.87
CA VAL A 67 11.03 -3.16 3.18
C VAL A 67 10.83 -4.66 3.30
N ALA A 68 11.38 -5.45 2.38
CA ALA A 68 11.22 -6.90 2.37
C ALA A 68 11.95 -7.57 3.56
N GLU A 69 13.09 -7.02 3.98
CA GLU A 69 13.86 -7.55 5.11
C GLU A 69 13.30 -7.12 6.48
N SER A 70 12.67 -5.94 6.56
CA SER A 70 12.27 -5.33 7.83
C SER A 70 10.80 -5.48 8.17
N LEU A 71 9.93 -5.67 7.18
CA LEU A 71 8.48 -5.65 7.37
C LEU A 71 7.84 -7.00 7.09
N THR A 72 6.85 -7.33 7.91
CA THR A 72 6.01 -8.52 7.76
C THR A 72 4.53 -8.15 7.87
N ARG A 73 3.64 -9.12 7.62
CA ARG A 73 2.19 -8.98 7.79
C ARG A 73 1.86 -8.38 9.15
N GLY A 74 0.98 -7.36 9.16
CA GLY A 74 0.54 -6.67 10.36
C GLY A 74 1.46 -5.52 10.80
N SER A 75 2.63 -5.35 10.19
CA SER A 75 3.54 -4.23 10.49
C SER A 75 2.84 -2.88 10.29
N ARG A 76 2.86 -2.03 11.32
CA ARG A 76 2.34 -0.66 11.25
C ARG A 76 3.32 0.23 10.49
N VAL A 77 2.82 0.92 9.46
CA VAL A 77 3.66 1.76 8.59
C VAL A 77 3.03 3.12 8.35
N LEU A 78 3.89 4.12 8.13
CA LEU A 78 3.55 5.39 7.49
C LEU A 78 4.16 5.36 6.09
N VAL A 79 3.32 5.46 5.07
CA VAL A 79 3.73 5.52 3.66
C VAL A 79 3.47 6.91 3.14
N SER A 80 4.49 7.54 2.57
CA SER A 80 4.33 8.79 1.81
C SER A 80 4.78 8.55 0.37
N GLY A 81 3.97 8.98 -0.58
CA GLY A 81 4.25 8.75 -1.98
C GLY A 81 3.28 9.47 -2.89
N ARG A 82 3.14 8.95 -4.10
CA ARG A 82 2.30 9.50 -5.16
C ARG A 82 1.22 8.50 -5.55
N LEU A 83 -0.01 8.97 -5.68
CA LEU A 83 -1.11 8.16 -6.19
C LEU A 83 -0.95 7.98 -7.70
N ARG A 84 -1.01 6.73 -8.15
CA ARG A 84 -0.93 6.36 -9.57
C ARG A 84 -2.07 5.43 -9.91
N GLN A 85 -2.90 5.88 -10.83
CA GLN A 85 -3.87 5.04 -11.51
C GLN A 85 -3.13 4.23 -12.58
N ARG A 86 -3.24 2.90 -12.54
CA ARG A 86 -2.63 2.01 -13.55
C ARG A 86 -3.77 1.32 -14.29
N SER A 87 -3.70 1.26 -15.61
CA SER A 87 -4.59 0.41 -16.38
C SER A 87 -3.85 -0.88 -16.75
N PHE A 88 -4.51 -2.01 -16.63
CA PHE A 88 -3.97 -3.31 -17.02
C PHE A 88 -5.02 -4.10 -17.79
N ASP A 89 -4.58 -4.82 -18.82
CA ASP A 89 -5.42 -5.76 -19.55
C ASP A 89 -5.49 -7.07 -18.75
N THR A 90 -6.70 -7.55 -18.51
CA THR A 90 -6.94 -8.87 -17.95
C THR A 90 -6.63 -9.94 -18.99
N LYS A 91 -6.46 -11.19 -18.55
CA LYS A 91 -6.26 -12.32 -19.47
C LYS A 91 -7.43 -12.51 -20.46
N GLU A 92 -8.60 -12.00 -20.11
CA GLU A 92 -9.84 -12.05 -20.90
C GLU A 92 -9.95 -10.86 -21.89
N GLY A 93 -8.94 -9.97 -21.93
CA GLY A 93 -8.91 -8.82 -22.84
C GLY A 93 -9.63 -7.58 -22.33
N GLU A 94 -10.20 -7.61 -21.12
CA GLU A 94 -10.81 -6.42 -20.52
C GLU A 94 -9.75 -5.48 -19.93
N LYS A 95 -9.85 -4.19 -20.25
CA LYS A 95 -9.07 -3.13 -19.58
C LYS A 95 -9.66 -2.84 -18.21
N ARG A 96 -8.87 -3.07 -17.17
CA ARG A 96 -9.18 -2.68 -15.79
C ARG A 96 -8.24 -1.59 -15.30
N THR A 97 -8.69 -0.89 -14.28
CA THR A 97 -7.96 0.16 -13.58
C THR A 97 -7.77 -0.24 -12.12
#